data_AF-A0A1C5QPV5-F1
#
_entry.id   AF-A0A1C5QPV5-F1
#
_cell.length_a   1.000
_cell.length_b   1.000
_cell.length_c   1.000
_cell.angle_alpha   90.00
_cell.angle_beta   90.00
_cell.angle_gamma   90.00
#
_symmetry.space_group_name_H-M   'P 1'
#
loop_
_entity.id
_entity.type
_entity.pdbx_description
1 polymer ?
#
loop_
_entity_poly.entity_id
_entity_poly.type
_entity_poly.pdbx_seq_one_letter_code
_entity_poly.pdbx_strand_id
1 'polypeptide(L)'
;MEKYDPLAINYKMDTLEDILSIPVPTEKFELPDDFMDSIEYVLQRKATEFKKEGDMECAIACLEKAVEIIPFSPMPYPDCFERLEKYLKLNNQWDEAEEVSLEGAKQEKNFQNEFKNKVLSDAAKLGTDLLEASYHEPASAKEAMYRGRVFSISGSDTRFPVLPEDFWETRLSACSFIWGISEPLYCDPDRIIAFSNRPFIDNRENIEKAAYEKYASEMRLKKETEKEYFWILKHLPRIAPKSLNGYSRMKNSNSKNFQKIRKMAMEKGLEFADTSKENISKKEILRTCWGDYEMPDPYILDIRKGPRYDLKKIKEDEL
;
A
#
# COMPACT_ATOMS: atom_id res chain seq x y z
N MET A 1 -7.69 -38.23 6.58
CA MET A 1 -7.30 -36.82 6.37
C MET A 1 -5.80 -36.80 6.32
N GLU A 2 -5.23 -36.32 5.23
CA GLU A 2 -3.79 -36.02 5.18
C GLU A 2 -3.48 -34.89 6.18
N LYS A 3 -2.33 -35.00 6.84
CA LYS A 3 -1.89 -34.03 7.83
C LYS A 3 -1.36 -32.79 7.09
N TYR A 4 -1.73 -31.60 7.56
CA TYR A 4 -1.15 -30.34 7.09
C TYR A 4 0.35 -30.29 7.37
N ASP A 5 1.09 -29.78 6.39
CA ASP A 5 2.52 -29.51 6.42
C ASP A 5 2.74 -28.08 5.87
N PRO A 6 3.53 -27.23 6.52
CA PRO A 6 3.71 -25.86 6.06
C PRO A 6 4.58 -25.74 4.81
N LEU A 7 5.34 -26.78 4.42
CA LEU A 7 6.28 -26.72 3.30
C LEU A 7 5.60 -27.06 1.96
N ALA A 8 5.72 -26.15 1.01
CA ALA A 8 5.13 -26.28 -0.32
C ALA A 8 5.64 -27.49 -1.12
N ILE A 9 6.89 -27.92 -0.88
CA ILE A 9 7.52 -29.07 -1.58
C ILE A 9 6.75 -30.38 -1.36
N ASN A 10 5.94 -30.46 -0.30
CA ASN A 10 5.15 -31.63 0.05
C ASN A 10 3.82 -31.70 -0.71
N TYR A 11 3.50 -30.70 -1.54
CA TYR A 11 2.24 -30.60 -2.28
C TYR A 11 2.48 -30.43 -3.78
N LYS A 12 1.58 -31.05 -4.56
CA LYS A 12 1.44 -30.72 -5.97
C LYS A 12 0.52 -29.52 -6.12
N MET A 13 0.74 -28.73 -7.16
CA MET A 13 -0.02 -27.50 -7.45
C MET A 13 -0.12 -27.29 -8.96
N ASP A 14 -0.15 -28.37 -9.75
CA ASP A 14 -0.10 -28.29 -11.22
C ASP A 14 -1.49 -28.32 -11.85
N THR A 15 -2.48 -28.82 -11.11
CA THR A 15 -3.88 -28.87 -11.53
C THR A 15 -4.82 -28.34 -10.45
N LEU A 16 -6.06 -28.03 -10.83
CA LEU A 16 -7.12 -27.66 -9.89
C LEU A 16 -7.31 -28.71 -8.78
N GLU A 17 -7.33 -29.99 -9.15
CA GLU A 17 -7.49 -31.10 -8.21
C GLU A 17 -6.35 -31.14 -7.18
N ASP A 18 -5.11 -30.93 -7.63
CA ASP A 18 -3.95 -30.87 -6.75
C ASP A 18 -4.10 -29.73 -5.72
N ILE A 19 -4.48 -28.53 -6.17
CA ILE A 19 -4.65 -27.36 -5.32
C ILE A 19 -5.77 -27.58 -4.29
N LEU A 20 -6.92 -28.10 -4.73
CA LEU A 20 -8.06 -28.34 -3.86
C LEU A 20 -7.79 -29.45 -2.82
N SER A 21 -6.89 -30.39 -3.14
CA SER A 21 -6.50 -31.47 -2.23
C SER A 21 -5.64 -31.01 -1.05
N ILE A 22 -5.05 -29.81 -1.11
CA ILE A 22 -4.20 -29.27 -0.04
C ILE A 22 -5.05 -29.12 1.24
N PRO A 23 -4.66 -29.77 2.35
CA PRO A 23 -5.38 -29.67 3.61
C PRO A 23 -5.28 -28.26 4.19
N VAL A 24 -6.32 -27.81 4.88
CA VAL A 24 -6.31 -26.54 5.64
C VAL A 24 -5.94 -26.86 7.10
N PRO A 25 -5.01 -26.11 7.72
CA PRO A 25 -4.67 -26.30 9.12
C PRO A 25 -5.86 -25.95 10.03
N THR A 26 -5.93 -26.60 11.19
CA THR A 26 -6.95 -26.33 12.21
C THR A 26 -6.42 -25.53 13.39
N GLU A 27 -5.10 -25.34 13.47
CA GLU A 27 -4.38 -24.66 14.55
C GLU A 27 -3.22 -23.84 13.96
N LYS A 28 -2.72 -22.87 14.74
CA LYS A 28 -1.53 -22.10 14.35
C LYS A 28 -0.34 -23.04 14.13
N PHE A 29 0.46 -22.76 13.11
CA PHE A 29 1.66 -23.54 12.79
C PHE A 29 2.92 -22.67 12.80
N GLU A 30 4.08 -23.33 12.89
CA GLU A 30 5.38 -22.68 12.75
C GLU A 30 5.86 -22.79 11.30
N LEU A 31 6.55 -21.76 10.84
CA LEU A 31 7.17 -21.76 9.53
C LEU A 31 8.56 -22.39 9.56
N PRO A 32 9.00 -22.97 8.42
CA PRO A 32 10.42 -23.25 8.20
C PRO A 32 11.27 -21.96 8.30
N ASP A 33 12.58 -22.13 8.47
CA ASP A 33 13.53 -21.00 8.54
C ASP A 33 13.44 -20.07 7.32
N ASP A 34 13.09 -20.60 6.14
CA ASP A 34 12.79 -19.83 4.93
C ASP A 34 11.28 -19.78 4.65
N PHE A 35 10.65 -18.64 4.93
CA PHE A 35 9.23 -18.41 4.67
C PHE A 35 8.88 -18.48 3.17
N MET A 36 9.85 -18.39 2.26
CA MET A 36 9.61 -18.47 0.82
C MET A 36 9.23 -19.89 0.36
N ASP A 37 9.46 -20.90 1.21
CA ASP A 37 9.06 -22.28 0.97
C ASP A 37 7.67 -22.61 1.57
N SER A 38 7.01 -21.64 2.22
CA SER A 38 5.69 -21.87 2.82
C SER A 38 4.62 -22.08 1.76
N ILE A 39 3.67 -22.96 2.05
CA ILE A 39 2.59 -23.31 1.12
C ILE A 39 1.75 -22.10 0.72
N GLU A 40 1.38 -21.23 1.66
CA GLU A 40 0.61 -20.02 1.39
C GLU A 40 1.38 -18.99 0.56
N TYR A 41 2.71 -18.93 0.68
CA TYR A 41 3.55 -18.06 -0.15
C TYR A 41 3.70 -18.62 -1.57
N VAL A 42 3.94 -19.93 -1.70
CA VAL A 42 4.12 -20.58 -3.00
C VAL A 42 2.81 -20.61 -3.80
N LEU A 43 1.67 -20.84 -3.14
CA LEU A 43 0.34 -20.74 -3.77
C LEU A 43 0.13 -19.35 -4.41
N GLN A 44 0.50 -18.28 -3.71
CA GLN A 44 0.41 -16.92 -4.26
C GLN A 44 1.30 -16.71 -5.49
N ARG A 45 2.46 -17.38 -5.57
CA ARG A 45 3.31 -17.34 -6.77
C ARG A 45 2.70 -18.14 -7.91
N LYS A 46 2.24 -19.37 -7.65
CA LYS A 46 1.56 -20.23 -8.64
C LYS A 46 0.31 -19.56 -9.19
N ALA A 47 -0.46 -18.84 -8.38
CA ALA A 47 -1.58 -18.03 -8.84
C ALA A 47 -1.18 -17.00 -9.92
N THR A 48 0.00 -16.37 -9.77
CA THR A 48 0.52 -15.42 -10.76
C THR A 48 0.92 -16.12 -12.06
N GLU A 49 1.46 -17.35 -11.97
CA GLU A 49 1.87 -18.17 -13.10
C GLU A 49 0.64 -18.61 -13.91
N PHE A 50 -0.33 -19.26 -13.26
CA PHE A 50 -1.60 -19.66 -13.89
C PHE A 50 -2.33 -18.49 -14.54
N LYS A 51 -2.40 -17.33 -13.88
CA LYS A 51 -3.00 -16.13 -14.48
C LYS A 51 -2.26 -15.65 -15.73
N LYS A 52 -0.92 -15.77 -15.78
CA LYS A 52 -0.15 -15.41 -16.98
C LYS A 52 -0.42 -16.37 -18.13
N GLU A 53 -0.65 -17.63 -17.82
CA GLU A 53 -1.00 -18.70 -18.77
C GLU A 53 -2.47 -18.61 -19.24
N GLY A 54 -3.29 -17.83 -18.53
CA GLY A 54 -4.71 -17.63 -18.84
C GLY A 54 -5.63 -18.62 -18.11
N ASP A 55 -5.07 -19.47 -17.26
CA ASP A 55 -5.82 -20.37 -16.38
C ASP A 55 -6.28 -19.61 -15.13
N MET A 56 -7.39 -18.89 -15.27
CA MET A 56 -7.96 -18.14 -14.15
C MET A 56 -8.54 -19.04 -13.07
N GLU A 57 -8.97 -20.26 -13.40
CA GLU A 57 -9.57 -21.19 -12.46
C GLU A 57 -8.53 -21.68 -11.45
N CYS A 58 -7.39 -22.21 -11.93
CA CYS A 58 -6.28 -22.58 -11.05
C CYS A 58 -5.70 -21.37 -10.31
N ALA A 59 -5.65 -20.19 -10.96
CA ALA A 59 -5.15 -18.98 -10.33
C ALA A 59 -6.00 -18.53 -9.14
N ILE A 60 -7.33 -18.61 -9.26
CA ILE A 60 -8.27 -18.29 -8.19
C ILE A 60 -8.18 -19.36 -7.09
N ALA A 61 -8.21 -20.64 -7.45
CA ALA A 61 -8.11 -21.74 -6.49
C ALA A 61 -6.85 -21.67 -5.62
N CYS A 62 -5.70 -21.27 -6.20
CA CYS A 62 -4.48 -21.04 -5.43
C CYS A 62 -4.66 -19.95 -4.36
N LEU A 63 -5.30 -18.84 -4.71
CA LEU A 63 -5.50 -17.72 -3.79
C LEU A 63 -6.59 -18.01 -2.74
N GLU A 64 -7.65 -18.72 -3.11
CA GLU A 64 -8.67 -19.20 -2.16
C GLU A 64 -8.04 -20.12 -1.12
N LYS A 65 -7.25 -21.12 -1.57
CA LYS A 65 -6.54 -22.02 -0.67
C LYS A 65 -5.57 -21.27 0.25
N ALA A 66 -4.84 -20.28 -0.28
CA ALA A 66 -3.96 -19.44 0.54
C ALA A 66 -4.76 -18.66 1.60
N VAL A 67 -5.91 -18.08 1.24
CA VAL A 67 -6.81 -17.37 2.16
C VAL A 67 -7.35 -18.27 3.26
N GLU A 68 -7.63 -19.55 2.98
CA GLU A 68 -8.03 -20.52 4.00
C GLU A 68 -6.90 -20.82 5.02
N ILE A 69 -5.65 -20.79 4.57
CA ILE A 69 -4.46 -21.11 5.39
C ILE A 69 -3.98 -19.91 6.21
N ILE A 70 -4.04 -18.69 5.65
CA ILE A 70 -3.51 -17.44 6.25
C ILE A 70 -3.93 -17.20 7.71
N PRO A 71 -5.20 -17.45 8.14
CA PRO A 71 -5.59 -17.28 9.55
C PRO A 71 -4.74 -18.10 10.53
N PHE A 72 -4.12 -19.18 10.08
CA PHE A 72 -3.28 -20.07 10.88
C PHE A 72 -1.78 -19.83 10.70
N SER A 73 -1.39 -19.08 9.65
CA SER A 73 0.00 -18.74 9.39
C SER A 73 0.53 -17.75 10.44
N PRO A 74 1.84 -17.84 10.80
CA PRO A 74 2.49 -16.83 11.62
C PRO A 74 2.85 -15.56 10.82
N MET A 75 2.73 -15.60 9.48
CA MET A 75 3.02 -14.45 8.61
C MET A 75 1.74 -13.77 8.09
N PRO A 76 1.69 -12.44 8.06
CA PRO A 76 0.59 -11.71 7.44
C PRO A 76 0.73 -11.64 5.92
N TYR A 77 -0.38 -11.85 5.21
CA TYR A 77 -0.47 -11.68 3.75
C TYR A 77 -1.72 -10.86 3.37
N PRO A 78 -1.80 -9.59 3.78
CA PRO A 78 -3.00 -8.77 3.57
C PRO A 78 -3.31 -8.54 2.07
N ASP A 79 -2.28 -8.55 1.23
CA ASP A 79 -2.41 -8.41 -0.22
C ASP A 79 -3.04 -9.64 -0.90
N CYS A 80 -3.03 -10.82 -0.26
CA CYS A 80 -3.63 -12.03 -0.81
C CYS A 80 -5.13 -11.88 -1.03
N PHE A 81 -5.84 -11.27 -0.07
CA PHE A 81 -7.28 -10.99 -0.17
C PHE A 81 -7.59 -10.00 -1.30
N GLU A 82 -6.83 -8.89 -1.38
CA GLU A 82 -6.98 -7.90 -2.45
C GLU A 82 -6.73 -8.53 -3.84
N ARG A 83 -5.75 -9.43 -3.93
CA ARG A 83 -5.46 -10.16 -5.17
C ARG A 83 -6.58 -11.13 -5.55
N LEU A 84 -7.11 -11.88 -4.59
CA LEU A 84 -8.24 -12.80 -4.83
C LEU A 84 -9.48 -12.04 -5.31
N GLU A 85 -9.84 -10.96 -4.62
CA GLU A 85 -10.94 -10.06 -5.04
C GLU A 85 -10.76 -9.63 -6.51
N LYS A 86 -9.55 -9.20 -6.88
CA LYS A 86 -9.23 -8.77 -8.25
C LYS A 86 -9.38 -9.90 -9.26
N TYR A 87 -8.96 -11.11 -8.92
CA TYR A 87 -9.00 -12.25 -9.84
C TYR A 87 -10.44 -12.72 -10.06
N LEU A 88 -11.24 -12.77 -8.99
CA LEU A 88 -12.68 -13.03 -9.06
C LEU A 88 -13.39 -12.01 -9.96
N LYS A 89 -13.13 -10.71 -9.78
CA LYS A 89 -13.68 -9.65 -10.67
C LYS A 89 -13.27 -9.81 -12.13
N LEU A 90 -12.02 -10.18 -12.39
CA LEU A 90 -11.54 -10.45 -13.75
C LEU A 90 -12.22 -11.68 -14.37
N ASN A 91 -12.62 -12.64 -13.53
CA ASN A 91 -13.38 -13.83 -13.91
C ASN A 91 -14.90 -13.65 -13.82
N ASN A 92 -15.39 -12.41 -13.68
CA ASN A 92 -16.81 -12.05 -13.61
C ASN A 92 -17.58 -12.66 -12.39
N GLN A 93 -16.86 -13.02 -11.33
CA GLN A 93 -17.38 -13.50 -10.04
C GLN A 93 -17.49 -12.32 -9.06
N TRP A 94 -18.55 -11.52 -9.21
CA TRP A 94 -18.67 -10.24 -8.50
C TRP A 94 -19.12 -10.39 -7.05
N ASP A 95 -19.98 -11.36 -6.78
CA ASP A 95 -20.57 -11.55 -5.45
C ASP A 95 -19.52 -12.16 -4.52
N GLU A 96 -18.79 -13.17 -4.99
CA GLU A 96 -17.66 -13.78 -4.27
C GLU A 96 -16.54 -12.76 -4.02
N ALA A 97 -16.28 -11.86 -4.98
CA ALA A 97 -15.31 -10.79 -4.80
C ALA A 97 -15.72 -9.81 -3.68
N GLU A 98 -17.01 -9.53 -3.52
CA GLU A 98 -17.52 -8.68 -2.43
C GLU A 98 -17.36 -9.38 -1.08
N GLU A 99 -17.66 -10.67 -0.99
CA GLU A 99 -17.46 -11.47 0.22
C GLU A 99 -15.98 -11.50 0.64
N VAL A 100 -15.07 -11.78 -0.29
CA VAL A 100 -13.62 -11.77 -0.04
C VAL A 100 -13.14 -10.39 0.41
N SER A 101 -13.66 -9.30 -0.16
CA SER A 101 -13.30 -7.94 0.23
C SER A 101 -13.71 -7.64 1.69
N LEU A 102 -14.92 -8.07 2.09
CA LEU A 102 -15.40 -7.94 3.45
C LEU A 102 -14.58 -8.78 4.43
N GLU A 103 -14.21 -10.00 4.06
CA GLU A 103 -13.39 -10.87 4.89
C GLU A 103 -11.96 -10.34 5.04
N GLY A 104 -11.34 -9.89 3.95
CA GLY A 104 -10.04 -9.23 3.98
C GLY A 104 -10.01 -8.01 4.89
N ALA A 105 -11.07 -7.19 4.89
CA ALA A 105 -11.18 -6.05 5.78
C ALA A 105 -11.30 -6.43 7.27
N LYS A 106 -11.94 -7.57 7.59
CA LYS A 106 -11.96 -8.10 8.97
C LYS A 106 -10.59 -8.64 9.35
N GLN A 107 -9.94 -9.39 8.47
CA GLN A 107 -8.65 -9.99 8.74
C GLN A 107 -7.56 -8.93 8.96
N GLU A 108 -7.57 -7.86 8.17
CA GLU A 108 -6.67 -6.71 8.37
C GLU A 108 -6.85 -6.07 9.76
N LYS A 109 -8.10 -5.86 10.19
CA LYS A 109 -8.38 -5.32 11.54
C LYS A 109 -7.93 -6.28 12.64
N ASN A 110 -8.14 -7.58 12.46
CA ASN A 110 -7.68 -8.60 13.41
C ASN A 110 -6.16 -8.57 13.52
N PHE A 111 -5.45 -8.52 12.39
CA PHE A 111 -3.99 -8.45 12.36
C PHE A 111 -3.45 -7.19 13.04
N GLN A 112 -4.04 -6.02 12.76
CA GLN A 112 -3.66 -4.77 13.43
C GLN A 112 -3.83 -4.83 14.95
N ASN A 113 -4.94 -5.44 15.42
CA ASN A 113 -5.18 -5.64 16.84
C ASN A 113 -4.21 -6.65 17.47
N GLU A 114 -3.94 -7.77 16.79
CA GLU A 114 -2.96 -8.76 17.23
C GLU A 114 -1.56 -8.16 17.32
N PHE A 115 -1.15 -7.38 16.31
CA PHE A 115 0.13 -6.69 16.30
C PHE A 115 0.25 -5.68 17.45
N LYS A 116 -0.78 -4.84 17.64
CA LYS A 116 -0.85 -3.91 18.79
C LYS A 116 -0.71 -4.66 20.12
N ASN A 117 -1.50 -5.71 20.31
CA ASN A 117 -1.49 -6.51 21.54
C ASN A 117 -0.14 -7.19 21.76
N LYS A 118 0.50 -7.65 20.68
CA LYS A 118 1.85 -8.23 20.73
C LYS A 118 2.88 -7.21 21.18
N VAL A 119 2.90 -6.01 20.61
CA VAL A 119 3.83 -4.94 21.02
C VAL A 119 3.68 -4.60 22.50
N LEU A 120 2.43 -4.48 22.98
CA LEU A 120 2.15 -4.23 24.40
C LEU A 120 2.55 -5.41 25.31
N SER A 121 2.30 -6.65 24.86
CA SER A 121 2.69 -7.85 25.59
C SER A 121 4.22 -7.98 25.69
N ASP A 122 4.94 -7.68 24.60
CA ASP A 122 6.39 -7.74 24.57
C ASP A 122 7.01 -6.68 25.48
N ALA A 123 6.47 -5.46 25.50
CA ALA A 123 6.88 -4.42 26.44
C ALA A 123 6.68 -4.88 27.90
N ALA A 124 5.53 -5.48 28.22
CA ALA A 124 5.25 -6.02 29.55
C ALA A 124 6.22 -7.16 29.94
N LYS A 125 6.53 -8.08 29.01
CA LYS A 125 7.52 -9.17 29.24
C LYS A 125 8.93 -8.65 29.49
N LEU A 126 9.30 -7.57 28.79
CA LEU A 126 10.59 -6.90 28.96
C LEU A 126 10.62 -5.98 30.19
N GLY A 127 9.50 -5.83 30.90
CA GLY A 127 9.39 -4.98 32.08
C GLY A 127 9.53 -3.49 31.78
N THR A 128 9.18 -3.05 30.56
CA THR A 128 9.23 -1.64 30.16
C THR A 128 7.85 -1.06 29.92
N ASP A 129 7.69 0.22 30.30
CA ASP A 129 6.53 1.05 29.98
C ASP A 129 6.78 1.92 28.74
N LEU A 130 7.90 1.73 28.03
CA LEU A 130 8.30 2.61 26.94
C LEU A 130 8.24 1.92 25.57
N LEU A 131 7.75 2.65 24.58
CA LEU A 131 7.75 2.26 23.18
C LEU A 131 8.43 3.34 22.32
N GLU A 132 9.31 2.96 21.40
CA GLU A 132 9.83 3.86 20.38
C GLU A 132 8.98 3.75 19.10
N ALA A 133 8.42 4.87 18.66
CA ALA A 133 7.69 4.96 17.41
C ALA A 133 8.65 5.01 16.23
N SER A 134 8.32 4.25 15.19
CA SER A 134 9.03 4.27 13.90
C SER A 134 9.03 5.66 13.23
N TYR A 135 9.87 5.79 12.22
CA TYR A 135 9.99 7.00 11.41
C TYR A 135 9.71 6.70 9.94
N HIS A 136 8.64 7.31 9.42
CA HIS A 136 8.22 7.15 8.03
C HIS A 136 8.16 8.51 7.33
N GLU A 137 8.54 8.52 6.05
CA GLU A 137 8.43 9.65 5.12
C GLU A 137 7.91 9.17 3.75
N PRO A 138 7.07 9.95 3.06
CA PRO A 138 6.46 11.20 3.52
C PRO A 138 5.35 10.92 4.56
N ALA A 139 5.36 11.67 5.66
CA ALA A 139 4.37 11.54 6.74
C ALA A 139 3.17 12.46 6.52
N SER A 140 2.00 12.06 7.02
CA SER A 140 0.87 12.96 7.28
C SER A 140 1.19 13.93 8.43
N ALA A 141 0.35 14.95 8.64
CA ALA A 141 0.52 15.88 9.76
C ALA A 141 0.51 15.14 11.12
N LYS A 142 -0.39 14.17 11.29
CA LYS A 142 -0.52 13.35 12.51
C LYS A 142 0.72 12.48 12.73
N GLU A 143 1.18 11.79 11.68
CA GLU A 143 2.37 10.94 11.75
C GLU A 143 3.64 11.75 12.05
N ALA A 144 3.78 12.95 11.50
CA ALA A 144 4.90 13.84 11.79
C ALA A 144 4.96 14.27 13.25
N MET A 145 3.79 14.46 13.88
CA MET A 145 3.71 14.74 15.31
C MET A 145 4.24 13.57 16.15
N TYR A 146 4.08 12.31 15.72
CA TYR A 146 4.33 11.12 16.54
C TYR A 146 5.67 10.42 16.25
N ARG A 147 6.13 10.43 15.00
CA ARG A 147 7.28 9.64 14.53
C ARG A 147 8.55 9.84 15.35
N GLY A 148 9.31 8.77 15.54
CA GLY A 148 10.61 8.78 16.21
C GLY A 148 10.59 9.10 17.71
N ARG A 149 9.44 9.33 18.34
CA ARG A 149 9.36 9.56 19.80
C ARG A 149 9.43 8.26 20.56
N VAL A 150 9.99 8.32 21.75
CA VAL A 150 9.68 7.35 22.79
C VAL A 150 8.46 7.83 23.57
N PHE A 151 7.48 6.94 23.73
CA PHE A 151 6.26 7.17 24.49
C PHE A 151 6.22 6.27 25.71
N SER A 152 5.63 6.77 26.81
CA SER A 152 5.19 5.96 27.93
C SER A 152 3.79 5.39 27.65
N ILE A 153 3.63 4.07 27.76
CA ILE A 153 2.39 3.35 27.47
C ILE A 153 1.30 3.78 28.46
N SER A 154 1.59 3.73 29.75
CA SER A 154 0.62 4.04 30.82
C SER A 154 0.70 5.48 31.35
N GLY A 155 1.75 6.22 30.99
CA GLY A 155 2.11 7.50 31.61
C GLY A 155 2.87 7.36 32.93
N SER A 156 3.25 6.14 33.34
CA SER A 156 3.99 5.93 34.59
C SER A 156 5.42 6.48 34.53
N ASP A 157 6.04 6.45 33.36
CA ASP A 157 7.34 7.06 33.11
C ASP A 157 7.19 8.50 32.60
N THR A 158 7.26 9.43 33.54
CA THR A 158 7.04 10.87 33.28
C THR A 158 8.18 11.55 32.51
N ARG A 159 9.27 10.83 32.20
CA ARG A 159 10.32 11.35 31.31
C ARG A 159 9.84 11.44 29.88
N PHE A 160 8.82 10.68 29.50
CA PHE A 160 8.32 10.58 28.14
C PHE A 160 6.84 10.96 28.08
N PRO A 161 6.35 11.47 26.93
CA PRO A 161 4.93 11.73 26.77
C PRO A 161 4.13 10.42 26.79
N VAL A 162 2.88 10.51 27.22
CA VAL A 162 1.93 9.40 27.15
C VAL A 162 1.67 9.04 25.68
N LEU A 163 1.58 7.75 25.38
CA LEU A 163 1.21 7.25 24.07
C LEU A 163 -0.19 7.74 23.68
N PRO A 164 -0.35 8.48 22.57
CA PRO A 164 -1.67 8.92 22.10
C PRO A 164 -2.57 7.72 21.76
N GLU A 165 -3.85 7.78 22.13
CA GLU A 165 -4.82 6.71 21.84
C GLU A 165 -4.95 6.43 20.33
N ASP A 166 -4.89 7.50 19.53
CA ASP A 166 -5.02 7.46 18.07
C ASP A 166 -3.69 7.15 17.35
N PHE A 167 -2.63 6.82 18.08
CA PHE A 167 -1.35 6.38 17.50
C PHE A 167 -1.54 5.20 16.55
N TRP A 168 -2.37 4.23 16.95
CA TRP A 168 -2.63 3.00 16.19
C TRP A 168 -3.47 3.20 14.92
N GLU A 169 -4.01 4.41 14.70
CA GLU A 169 -4.68 4.78 13.45
C GLU A 169 -3.70 5.29 12.39
N THR A 170 -2.43 5.44 12.75
CA THR A 170 -1.37 5.92 11.85
C THR A 170 -0.68 4.77 11.12
N ARG A 171 0.16 5.09 10.13
CA ARG A 171 1.05 4.09 9.50
C ARG A 171 2.32 3.83 10.30
N LEU A 172 2.47 4.43 11.48
CA LEU A 172 3.63 4.20 12.32
C LEU A 172 3.49 2.86 13.06
N SER A 173 4.57 2.10 13.06
CA SER A 173 4.77 1.00 14.01
C SER A 173 5.49 1.51 15.27
N ALA A 174 5.49 0.69 16.32
CA ALA A 174 6.28 0.92 17.53
C ALA A 174 6.93 -0.38 18.02
N CYS A 175 8.08 -0.26 18.67
CA CYS A 175 8.78 -1.37 19.31
C CYS A 175 9.09 -1.05 20.77
N SER A 176 9.35 -2.09 21.58
CA SER A 176 9.71 -1.92 22.98
C SER A 176 11.03 -1.16 23.13
N PHE A 177 11.04 -0.15 23.99
CA PHE A 177 12.23 0.63 24.32
C PHE A 177 12.56 0.40 25.79
N ILE A 178 13.81 0.05 26.13
CA ILE A 178 14.22 -0.20 27.51
C ILE A 178 15.20 0.90 27.93
N TRP A 179 14.80 1.70 28.92
CA TRP A 179 15.65 2.80 29.38
C TRP A 179 17.02 2.32 29.87
N GLY A 180 18.09 2.93 29.36
CA GLY A 180 19.47 2.61 29.72
C GLY A 180 20.03 1.34 29.06
N ILE A 181 19.24 0.66 28.22
CA ILE A 181 19.65 -0.52 27.44
C ILE A 181 19.46 -0.27 25.94
N SER A 182 18.27 0.20 25.54
CA SER A 182 17.98 0.52 24.15
C SER A 182 18.68 1.82 23.73
N GLU A 183 19.29 1.79 22.55
CA GLU A 183 19.76 3.00 21.85
C GLU A 183 18.62 3.52 20.96
N PRO A 184 18.26 4.81 21.02
CA PRO A 184 17.24 5.38 20.15
C PRO A 184 17.67 5.37 18.68
N LEU A 185 16.73 5.04 17.81
CA LEU A 185 16.97 4.89 16.38
C LEU A 185 16.99 6.22 15.62
N TYR A 186 16.27 7.23 16.13
CA TYR A 186 15.93 8.42 15.35
C TYR A 186 16.48 9.73 15.92
N CYS A 187 17.18 9.67 17.05
CA CYS A 187 17.85 10.84 17.60
C CYS A 187 19.10 10.45 18.40
N ASP A 188 19.88 11.46 18.75
CA ASP A 188 20.99 11.34 19.68
C ASP A 188 20.50 10.80 21.04
N PRO A 189 21.13 9.74 21.61
CA PRO A 189 20.81 9.21 22.94
C PRO A 189 20.77 10.28 24.03
N ASP A 190 21.66 11.26 23.99
CA ASP A 190 21.74 12.33 24.99
C ASP A 190 20.54 13.30 24.91
N ARG A 191 19.80 13.26 23.80
CA ARG A 191 18.67 14.16 23.53
C ARG A 191 17.32 13.46 23.57
N ILE A 192 17.25 12.16 23.81
CA ILE A 192 16.02 11.37 23.64
C ILE A 192 14.83 11.90 24.44
N ILE A 193 15.05 12.38 25.66
CA ILE A 193 14.01 12.98 26.50
C ILE A 193 13.50 14.28 25.86
N ALA A 194 14.39 15.19 25.49
CA ALA A 194 14.02 16.47 24.86
C ALA A 194 13.37 16.26 23.49
N PHE A 195 13.91 15.32 22.69
CA PHE A 195 13.40 14.97 21.37
C PHE A 195 12.00 14.37 21.44
N SER A 196 11.75 13.49 22.42
CA SER A 196 10.45 12.85 22.61
C SER A 196 9.40 13.78 23.20
N ASN A 197 9.81 14.81 23.95
CA ASN A 197 8.91 15.83 24.54
C ASN A 197 8.76 17.10 23.68
N ARG A 198 9.28 17.14 22.45
CA ARG A 198 9.06 18.27 21.54
C ARG A 198 7.55 18.53 21.32
N PRO A 199 7.10 19.74 20.98
CA PRO A 199 5.67 20.00 20.81
C PRO A 199 4.98 19.04 19.81
N PHE A 200 3.71 18.70 20.06
CA PHE A 200 2.87 17.92 19.14
C PHE A 200 2.32 18.80 18.03
N ILE A 201 3.20 19.29 17.17
CA ILE A 201 2.88 20.13 16.02
C ILE A 201 3.40 19.49 14.74
N ASP A 202 2.75 19.79 13.61
CA ASP A 202 3.22 19.37 12.30
C ASP A 202 4.54 20.08 11.97
N ASN A 203 5.64 19.38 12.18
CA ASN A 203 7.00 19.87 11.97
C ASN A 203 7.53 19.57 10.55
N ARG A 204 6.69 19.08 9.64
CA ARG A 204 7.09 18.82 8.25
C ARG A 204 7.43 20.13 7.56
N GLU A 205 8.53 20.10 6.82
CA GLU A 205 8.88 21.16 5.89
C GLU A 205 7.92 21.18 4.70
N ASN A 206 7.90 22.29 3.96
CA ASN A 206 7.04 22.43 2.78
C ASN A 206 7.32 21.35 1.72
N ILE A 207 8.57 20.91 1.60
CA ILE A 207 8.99 19.84 0.68
C ILE A 207 8.31 18.53 1.06
N GLU A 208 8.35 18.15 2.34
CA GLU A 208 7.70 16.92 2.80
C GLU A 208 6.17 17.02 2.73
N LYS A 209 5.58 18.18 3.04
CA LYS A 209 4.14 18.41 2.87
C LYS A 209 3.71 18.20 1.42
N ALA A 210 4.47 18.74 0.46
CA ALA A 210 4.22 18.54 -0.96
C ALA A 210 4.40 17.06 -1.37
N ALA A 211 5.42 16.38 -0.86
CA ALA A 211 5.63 14.95 -1.11
C ALA A 211 4.48 14.09 -0.56
N TYR A 212 3.96 14.40 0.63
CA TYR A 212 2.80 13.71 1.19
C TYR A 212 1.53 13.96 0.38
N GLU A 213 1.27 15.21 -0.05
CA GLU A 213 0.10 15.52 -0.87
C GLU A 213 0.16 14.80 -2.21
N LYS A 214 1.34 14.74 -2.84
CA LYS A 214 1.57 13.96 -4.06
C LYS A 214 1.31 12.46 -3.82
N TYR A 215 1.86 11.89 -2.76
CA TYR A 215 1.60 10.50 -2.39
C TYR A 215 0.10 10.24 -2.18
N ALA A 216 -0.59 11.12 -1.45
CA ALA A 216 -2.00 10.99 -1.15
C ALA A 216 -2.87 11.10 -2.42
N SER A 217 -2.55 12.02 -3.33
CA SER A 217 -3.26 12.18 -4.60
C SER A 217 -3.02 10.98 -5.53
N GLU A 218 -1.78 10.48 -5.64
CA GLU A 218 -1.47 9.27 -6.42
C GLU A 218 -2.23 8.05 -5.91
N MET A 219 -2.33 7.88 -4.58
CA MET A 219 -3.09 6.79 -3.96
C MET A 219 -4.60 6.92 -4.19
N ARG A 220 -5.16 8.14 -4.12
CA ARG A 220 -6.57 8.40 -4.46
C ARG A 220 -6.85 8.08 -5.92
N LEU A 221 -6.04 8.63 -6.83
CA LEU A 221 -6.18 8.42 -8.27
C LEU A 221 -6.07 6.94 -8.66
N LYS A 222 -5.15 6.19 -8.03
CA LYS A 222 -5.02 4.74 -8.23
C LYS A 222 -6.32 4.02 -7.83
N LYS A 223 -6.86 4.31 -6.64
CA LYS A 223 -8.11 3.71 -6.15
C LYS A 223 -9.32 4.08 -7.02
N GLU A 224 -9.43 5.33 -7.46
CA GLU A 224 -10.52 5.77 -8.35
C GLU A 224 -10.42 5.13 -9.73
N THR A 225 -9.23 5.11 -10.32
CA THR A 225 -8.99 4.46 -11.61
C THR A 225 -9.29 2.96 -11.55
N GLU A 226 -8.98 2.32 -10.43
CA GLU A 226 -9.33 0.92 -10.19
C GLU A 226 -10.86 0.71 -10.08
N LYS A 227 -11.56 1.56 -9.32
CA LYS A 227 -13.03 1.53 -9.23
C LYS A 227 -13.69 1.73 -10.59
N GLU A 228 -13.25 2.73 -11.34
CA GLU A 228 -13.73 2.99 -12.70
C GLU A 228 -13.52 1.77 -13.61
N TYR A 229 -12.31 1.19 -13.58
CA TYR A 229 -11.98 0.03 -14.41
C TYR A 229 -12.91 -1.15 -14.13
N PHE A 230 -13.07 -1.53 -12.86
CA PHE A 230 -13.93 -2.66 -12.51
C PHE A 230 -15.41 -2.38 -12.76
N TRP A 231 -15.86 -1.13 -12.60
CA TRP A 231 -17.20 -0.73 -13.02
C TRP A 231 -17.40 -0.90 -14.53
N ILE A 232 -16.44 -0.46 -15.34
CA ILE A 232 -16.47 -0.61 -16.81
C ILE A 232 -16.43 -2.10 -17.18
N LEU A 233 -15.61 -2.89 -16.50
CA LEU A 233 -15.53 -4.33 -16.74
C LEU A 233 -16.88 -5.01 -16.47
N LYS A 234 -17.58 -4.65 -15.38
CA LYS A 234 -18.90 -5.18 -15.01
C LYS A 234 -20.01 -4.78 -15.99
N HIS A 235 -20.07 -3.51 -16.39
CA HIS A 235 -21.23 -2.98 -17.12
C HIS A 235 -21.01 -2.85 -18.64
N LEU A 236 -19.76 -2.87 -19.08
CA LEU A 236 -19.32 -2.66 -20.47
C LEU A 236 -18.25 -3.68 -20.90
N PRO A 237 -18.42 -5.00 -20.63
CA PRO A 237 -17.35 -6.00 -20.80
C PRO A 237 -16.84 -6.09 -22.25
N ARG A 238 -17.69 -5.87 -23.25
CA ARG A 238 -17.32 -5.97 -24.68
C ARG A 238 -16.27 -4.94 -25.11
N ILE A 239 -16.22 -3.79 -24.43
CA ILE A 239 -15.30 -2.68 -24.76
C ILE A 239 -14.26 -2.44 -23.65
N ALA A 240 -14.37 -3.17 -22.55
CA ALA A 240 -13.48 -3.02 -21.41
C ALA A 240 -12.04 -3.37 -21.81
N PRO A 241 -11.04 -2.59 -21.36
CA PRO A 241 -9.65 -2.97 -21.59
C PRO A 241 -9.31 -4.29 -20.90
N LYS A 242 -8.39 -5.05 -21.51
CA LYS A 242 -7.97 -6.38 -20.99
C LYS A 242 -7.35 -6.36 -19.59
N SER A 243 -6.89 -5.20 -19.11
CA SER A 243 -6.27 -5.07 -17.79
C SER A 243 -6.39 -3.65 -17.24
N LEU A 244 -6.34 -3.53 -15.91
CA LEU A 244 -6.28 -2.26 -15.20
C LEU A 244 -5.10 -1.38 -15.66
N ASN A 245 -3.92 -1.97 -15.87
CA ASN A 245 -2.75 -1.25 -16.38
C ASN A 245 -2.95 -0.77 -17.83
N GLY A 246 -3.68 -1.54 -18.65
CA GLY A 246 -4.10 -1.09 -19.98
C GLY A 246 -5.04 0.10 -19.90
N TYR A 247 -6.06 0.02 -19.05
CA TYR A 247 -7.00 1.12 -18.81
C TYR A 247 -6.30 2.38 -18.29
N SER A 248 -5.45 2.25 -17.27
CA SER A 248 -4.71 3.37 -16.67
C SER A 248 -3.82 4.08 -17.70
N ARG A 249 -3.08 3.33 -18.53
CA ARG A 249 -2.29 3.91 -19.63
C ARG A 249 -3.17 4.66 -20.63
N MET A 250 -4.31 4.09 -21.00
CA MET A 250 -5.25 4.71 -21.93
C MET A 250 -5.89 5.99 -21.37
N LYS A 251 -6.16 6.03 -20.06
CA LYS A 251 -6.66 7.20 -19.31
C LYS A 251 -5.60 8.31 -19.28
N ASN A 252 -4.37 7.96 -18.88
CA ASN A 252 -3.26 8.90 -18.77
C ASN A 252 -2.88 9.52 -20.13
N SER A 253 -2.93 8.74 -21.21
CA SER A 253 -2.64 9.25 -22.56
C SER A 253 -3.85 9.92 -23.23
N ASN A 254 -5.00 10.01 -22.54
CA ASN A 254 -6.29 10.43 -23.09
C ASN A 254 -6.58 9.83 -24.50
N SER A 255 -6.34 8.53 -24.65
CA SER A 255 -6.41 7.88 -25.96
C SER A 255 -7.81 7.99 -26.59
N LYS A 256 -7.90 7.94 -27.92
CA LYS A 256 -9.20 7.88 -28.64
C LYS A 256 -10.09 6.72 -28.15
N ASN A 257 -9.48 5.60 -27.74
CA ASN A 257 -10.21 4.46 -27.21
C ASN A 257 -10.76 4.75 -25.80
N PHE A 258 -9.97 5.40 -24.94
CA PHE A 258 -10.45 5.87 -23.63
C PHE A 258 -11.62 6.84 -23.76
N GLN A 259 -11.55 7.81 -24.68
CA GLN A 259 -12.65 8.78 -24.92
C GLN A 259 -13.98 8.08 -25.28
N LYS A 260 -13.91 7.02 -26.09
CA LYS A 260 -15.09 6.20 -26.43
C LYS A 260 -15.66 5.48 -25.21
N ILE A 261 -14.79 4.81 -24.44
CA ILE A 261 -15.19 4.10 -23.21
C ILE A 261 -15.81 5.08 -22.21
N ARG A 262 -15.15 6.22 -21.98
CA ARG A 262 -15.61 7.29 -21.09
C ARG A 262 -17.01 7.77 -21.47
N LYS A 263 -17.24 8.07 -22.75
CA LYS A 263 -18.57 8.49 -23.23
C LYS A 263 -19.64 7.44 -22.91
N MET A 264 -19.41 6.18 -23.26
CA MET A 264 -20.38 5.09 -23.00
C MET A 264 -20.59 4.81 -21.51
N ALA A 265 -19.54 4.93 -20.69
CA ALA A 265 -19.64 4.76 -19.26
C ALA A 265 -20.45 5.90 -18.61
N MET A 266 -20.23 7.15 -19.03
CA MET A 266 -21.04 8.30 -18.59
C MET A 266 -22.50 8.16 -19.00
N GLU A 267 -22.80 7.69 -20.22
CA GLU A 267 -24.17 7.41 -20.69
C GLU A 267 -24.88 6.34 -19.83
N LYS A 268 -24.13 5.46 -19.17
CA LYS A 268 -24.63 4.45 -18.23
C LYS A 268 -24.58 4.89 -16.76
N GLY A 269 -24.23 6.15 -16.47
CA GLY A 269 -24.27 6.73 -15.13
C GLY A 269 -22.98 6.61 -14.32
N LEU A 270 -21.84 6.25 -14.92
CA LEU A 270 -20.55 6.36 -14.24
C LEU A 270 -20.09 7.83 -14.21
N GLU A 271 -19.93 8.35 -13.00
CA GLU A 271 -19.23 9.61 -12.78
C GLU A 271 -17.72 9.37 -12.75
N PHE A 272 -16.99 10.16 -13.53
CA PHE A 272 -15.53 10.15 -13.51
C PHE A 272 -15.05 11.19 -12.53
N ALA A 273 -14.05 10.85 -11.72
CA ALA A 273 -13.37 11.84 -10.89
C ALA A 273 -12.81 12.96 -11.78
N ASP A 274 -12.98 14.21 -11.35
CA ASP A 274 -12.60 15.38 -12.13
C ASP A 274 -11.07 15.53 -12.16
N THR A 275 -10.43 14.88 -13.13
CA THR A 275 -8.97 14.95 -13.33
C THR A 275 -8.48 16.35 -13.72
N SER A 276 -9.38 17.32 -13.93
CA SER A 276 -9.02 18.71 -14.24
C SER A 276 -8.33 19.44 -13.07
N LYS A 277 -8.38 18.88 -11.85
CA LYS A 277 -7.70 19.44 -10.67
C LYS A 277 -6.45 18.69 -10.20
N GLU A 278 -6.20 17.48 -10.71
CA GLU A 278 -5.11 16.60 -10.24
C GLU A 278 -4.08 16.25 -11.33
N ASN A 279 -4.06 16.98 -12.44
CA ASN A 279 -2.86 17.09 -13.27
C ASN A 279 -1.81 17.96 -12.54
N ILE A 280 -1.25 17.46 -11.44
CA ILE A 280 -0.01 17.99 -10.88
C ILE A 280 1.17 17.32 -11.60
N SER A 281 1.25 17.58 -12.90
CA SER A 281 2.43 18.25 -13.41
C SER A 281 1.92 19.45 -14.19
N LYS A 282 1.58 20.53 -13.49
CA LYS A 282 1.74 21.83 -14.13
C LYS A 282 3.21 21.86 -14.49
N LYS A 283 3.55 21.66 -15.76
CA LYS A 283 4.89 22.00 -16.25
C LYS A 283 5.11 23.43 -15.80
N GLU A 284 5.99 23.66 -14.82
CA GLU A 284 6.29 25.02 -14.43
C GLU A 284 6.95 25.65 -15.66
N ILE A 285 6.32 26.70 -16.17
CA ILE A 285 6.82 27.40 -17.35
C ILE A 285 7.75 28.49 -16.86
N LEU A 286 9.04 28.38 -17.17
CA LEU A 286 9.97 29.48 -16.96
C LEU A 286 9.79 30.49 -18.09
N ARG A 287 9.17 31.64 -17.76
CA ARG A 287 9.02 32.76 -18.70
C ARG A 287 10.26 33.63 -18.67
N THR A 288 10.90 33.80 -19.82
CA THR A 288 12.08 34.64 -19.97
C THR A 288 11.92 35.57 -21.16
N CYS A 289 12.79 36.57 -21.28
CA CYS A 289 12.84 37.41 -22.48
C CYS A 289 13.25 36.65 -23.77
N TRP A 290 13.64 35.37 -23.67
CA TRP A 290 14.00 34.51 -24.81
C TRP A 290 12.95 33.44 -25.11
N GLY A 291 11.81 33.48 -24.43
CA GLY A 291 10.68 32.56 -24.58
C GLY A 291 10.38 31.77 -23.32
N ASP A 292 9.45 30.84 -23.47
CA ASP A 292 8.89 30.01 -22.41
C ASP A 292 9.52 28.60 -22.46
N TYR A 293 9.91 28.06 -21.31
CA TYR A 293 10.62 26.77 -21.21
C TYR A 293 9.93 25.84 -20.23
N GLU A 294 9.93 24.52 -20.54
CA GLU A 294 9.44 23.49 -19.63
C GLU A 294 10.46 23.28 -18.50
N MET A 295 10.08 23.52 -17.24
CA MET A 295 10.88 23.14 -16.07
C MET A 295 10.48 21.74 -15.57
N PRO A 296 11.43 20.80 -15.45
CA PRO A 296 11.22 19.59 -14.66
C PRO A 296 11.23 19.92 -13.16
N ASP A 297 10.41 19.23 -12.37
CA ASP A 297 10.44 19.34 -10.90
C ASP A 297 11.19 18.14 -10.29
N PRO A 298 12.28 18.31 -9.52
CA PRO A 298 12.95 19.58 -9.18
C PRO A 298 13.98 20.05 -10.21
N TYR A 299 14.11 21.37 -10.40
CA TYR A 299 15.14 22.01 -11.24
C TYR A 299 15.95 23.07 -10.50
N ILE A 300 17.27 23.03 -10.64
CA ILE A 300 18.21 24.04 -10.18
C ILE A 300 18.85 24.68 -11.41
N LEU A 301 18.63 25.98 -11.60
CA LEU A 301 19.19 26.73 -12.72
C LEU A 301 20.73 26.83 -12.61
N ASP A 302 21.45 26.32 -13.60
CA ASP A 302 22.88 26.62 -13.76
C ASP A 302 23.03 28.04 -14.31
N ILE A 303 23.36 28.98 -13.43
CA ILE A 303 23.56 30.39 -13.78
C ILE A 303 24.66 30.63 -14.83
N ARG A 304 25.57 29.67 -15.05
CA ARG A 304 26.65 29.80 -16.04
C ARG A 304 26.19 29.45 -17.45
N LYS A 305 25.22 28.55 -17.58
CA LYS A 305 24.70 28.08 -18.88
C LYS A 305 23.38 28.76 -19.23
N GLY A 306 22.53 29.02 -18.24
CA GLY A 306 21.24 29.66 -18.44
C GLY A 306 20.21 28.73 -19.09
N PRO A 307 18.91 29.09 -19.03
CA PRO A 307 17.82 28.15 -19.29
C PRO A 307 17.73 27.66 -20.73
N ARG A 308 18.36 28.36 -21.68
CA ARG A 308 18.39 28.01 -23.11
C ARG A 308 19.15 26.72 -23.42
N TYR A 309 20.09 26.34 -22.56
CA TYR A 309 20.94 25.17 -22.76
C TYR A 309 20.45 23.97 -21.96
N ASP A 310 19.76 24.23 -20.84
CA ASP A 310 19.37 23.19 -19.88
C ASP A 310 17.89 22.79 -19.99
N LEU A 311 17.04 23.65 -20.59
CA LEU A 311 15.60 23.43 -20.65
C LEU A 311 15.08 23.34 -22.10
N LYS A 312 14.01 22.56 -22.27
CA LYS A 312 13.30 22.45 -23.54
C LYS A 312 12.41 23.68 -23.74
N LYS A 313 12.65 24.43 -24.82
CA LYS A 313 11.82 25.57 -25.22
C LYS A 313 10.44 25.11 -25.68
N ILE A 314 9.39 25.75 -25.18
CA ILE A 314 8.00 25.54 -25.62
C ILE A 314 7.80 26.32 -26.92
N LYS A 315 7.20 25.66 -27.93
CA LYS A 315 6.88 26.33 -29.20
C LYS A 315 5.59 27.14 -29.05
N GLU A 316 5.48 28.26 -29.76
CA GLU A 316 4.33 29.20 -29.63
C GLU A 316 2.98 28.56 -29.98
N ASP A 317 2.96 27.47 -30.74
CA ASP A 317 1.80 26.66 -31.10
C ASP A 317 1.40 25.59 -30.06
N GLU A 318 2.21 25.41 -29.01
CA GLU A 318 2.00 24.45 -27.91
C GLU A 318 1.56 25.12 -26.60
N LEU A 319 1.39 26.45 -26.59
CA LEU A 319 1.06 27.30 -25.43
C LEU A 319 -0.44 27.52 -25.20
#